data_AF-A0A959IEY2-F1
#
_entry.id   AF-A0A959IEY2-F1
#
_cell.length_a   1.000
_cell.length_b   1.000
_cell.length_c   1.000
_cell.angle_alpha   90.00
_cell.angle_beta   90.00
_cell.angle_gamma   90.00
#
_symmetry.space_group_name_H-M   'P 1'
#
loop_
_entity.id
_entity.type
_entity.pdbx_description
1 polymer ?
#
loop_
_entity_poly.entity_id
_entity_poly.type
_entity_poly.pdbx_seq_one_letter_code
_entity_poly.pdbx_strand_id
1 'polypeptide(L)'
;ITDTTIFYISSLTCPNGCSDFIGLGNQVVFVYNQAPVIDDPGDLEGCGSVVLPPITGMNIPGDAAYYTQPNGGGTAYLPGQTVNFSGTLYLFADNGGCVDEVSVMVNVDSGFDPAWTAPAGLCSNDGP
;
A
#
# COMPACT_ATOMS: atom_id res chain seq x y z
N ILE A 1 -0.82 -11.66 1.30
CA ILE A 1 0.06 -12.19 0.22
C ILE A 1 1.21 -12.94 0.88
N THR A 2 1.25 -14.26 0.75
CA THR A 2 2.18 -15.11 1.51
C THR A 2 3.12 -15.86 0.60
N ASP A 3 4.34 -16.07 1.07
CA ASP A 3 5.32 -16.94 0.45
C ASP A 3 5.51 -18.19 1.31
N THR A 4 6.03 -19.27 0.71
CA THR A 4 6.13 -20.58 1.35
C THR A 4 7.48 -21.20 1.09
N THR A 5 8.21 -21.53 2.15
CA THR A 5 9.44 -22.32 2.08
C THR A 5 9.21 -23.69 2.69
N ILE A 6 9.65 -24.73 1.98
CA ILE A 6 9.49 -26.13 2.38
C ILE A 6 10.86 -26.71 2.72
N PHE A 7 10.99 -27.25 3.92
CA PHE A 7 12.14 -28.04 4.33
C PHE A 7 11.76 -29.51 4.45
N TYR A 8 12.72 -30.39 4.18
CA TYR A 8 12.57 -31.82 4.39
C TYR A 8 13.43 -32.25 5.56
N ILE A 9 12.88 -33.10 6.43
CA ILE A 9 13.65 -33.70 7.51
C ILE A 9 14.64 -34.69 6.89
N SER A 10 15.91 -34.31 6.87
CA SER A 10 17.01 -35.09 6.26
C SER A 10 17.72 -36.02 7.25
N SER A 11 17.66 -35.70 8.55
CA SER A 11 18.27 -36.53 9.59
C SER A 11 17.53 -36.33 10.91
N LEU A 12 17.48 -37.39 11.73
CA LEU A 12 16.97 -37.37 13.09
C LEU A 12 18.09 -37.83 14.03
N THR A 13 18.43 -37.02 15.03
CA THR A 13 19.40 -37.40 16.08
C THR A 13 18.73 -37.31 17.44
N CYS A 14 18.79 -38.39 18.20
CA CYS A 14 18.14 -38.52 19.50
C CYS A 14 19.16 -39.09 20.50
N PRO A 15 19.35 -38.43 21.67
CA PRO A 15 20.42 -38.78 22.62
C PRO A 15 20.43 -40.22 23.12
N ASN A 16 19.27 -40.89 23.14
CA ASN A 16 19.11 -42.24 23.69
C ASN A 16 18.59 -43.26 22.65
N GLY A 17 18.73 -42.96 21.35
CA GLY A 17 18.27 -43.83 20.26
C GLY A 17 16.77 -43.71 19.99
N CYS A 18 16.39 -43.33 18.77
CA CYS A 18 14.99 -43.40 18.33
C CYS A 18 14.70 -44.80 17.81
N SER A 19 13.63 -45.43 18.32
CA SER A 19 13.12 -46.70 17.80
C SER A 19 12.29 -46.56 16.53
N ASP A 20 12.10 -45.32 16.05
CA ASP A 20 11.21 -45.01 14.93
C ASP A 20 11.76 -43.87 14.07
N PHE A 21 11.81 -44.08 12.75
CA PHE A 21 12.31 -43.15 11.73
C PHE A 21 11.18 -42.57 10.85
N ILE A 22 9.91 -42.67 11.27
CA ILE A 22 8.72 -42.14 10.56
C ILE A 22 8.73 -40.63 10.26
N GLY A 23 9.73 -39.88 10.74
CA GLY A 23 9.88 -38.45 10.48
C GLY A 23 10.68 -38.10 9.22
N LEU A 24 11.50 -39.00 8.68
CA LEU A 24 12.38 -38.70 7.56
C LEU A 24 11.57 -38.49 6.27
N GLY A 25 11.89 -37.44 5.52
CA GLY A 25 11.16 -37.07 4.31
C GLY A 25 9.84 -36.32 4.56
N ASN A 26 9.41 -36.18 5.82
CA ASN A 26 8.29 -35.29 6.15
C ASN A 26 8.67 -33.83 5.83
N GLN A 27 7.68 -33.08 5.36
CA GLN A 27 7.83 -31.66 5.09
C GLN A 27 7.58 -30.83 6.35
N VAL A 28 8.40 -29.81 6.55
CA VAL A 28 8.14 -28.70 7.44
C VAL A 28 7.87 -27.48 6.56
N VAL A 29 6.67 -26.93 6.68
CA VAL A 29 6.21 -25.81 5.86
C VAL A 29 6.28 -24.53 6.68
N PHE A 30 7.03 -23.55 6.21
CA PHE A 30 7.00 -22.20 6.73
C PHE A 30 6.22 -21.32 5.78
N VAL A 31 5.19 -20.66 6.30
CA VAL A 31 4.41 -19.65 5.59
C VAL A 31 4.65 -18.30 6.26
N TYR A 32 5.02 -17.30 5.48
CA TYR A 32 5.25 -15.94 5.97
C TYR A 32 4.63 -14.91 5.04
N ASN A 33 4.33 -13.73 5.59
CA ASN A 33 3.78 -12.63 4.82
C ASN A 33 4.91 -11.91 4.08
N GLN A 34 4.66 -11.58 2.82
CA GLN A 34 5.57 -10.73 2.05
C GLN A 34 5.32 -9.27 2.39
N ALA A 35 6.39 -8.49 2.54
CA ALA A 35 6.24 -7.05 2.71
C ALA A 35 5.59 -6.44 1.45
N PRO A 36 4.57 -5.59 1.62
CA PRO A 36 4.10 -4.75 0.52
C PRO A 36 5.19 -3.74 0.14
N VAL A 37 5.19 -3.33 -1.12
CA VAL A 37 6.01 -2.24 -1.65
C VAL A 37 5.11 -1.40 -2.53
N ILE A 38 4.80 -0.18 -2.10
CA ILE A 38 3.95 0.78 -2.79
C ILE A 38 4.80 1.56 -3.79
N ASP A 39 4.34 1.63 -5.04
CA ASP A 39 4.91 2.54 -6.02
C ASP A 39 4.39 3.96 -5.75
N ASP A 40 5.28 4.95 -5.74
CA ASP A 40 4.89 6.35 -5.59
C ASP A 40 4.12 6.84 -6.83
N PRO A 41 2.84 7.20 -6.72
CA PRO A 41 2.07 7.72 -7.84
C PRO A 41 2.48 9.15 -8.24
N GLY A 42 3.29 9.84 -7.42
CA GLY A 42 3.56 11.27 -7.51
C GLY A 42 2.37 12.11 -7.04
N ASP A 43 2.58 13.43 -6.98
CA ASP A 43 1.55 14.37 -6.54
C ASP A 43 0.31 14.31 -7.43
N LEU A 44 -0.87 14.40 -6.80
CA LEU A 44 -2.15 14.33 -7.47
C LEU A 44 -2.75 15.72 -7.59
N GLU A 45 -3.00 16.15 -8.82
CA GLU A 45 -3.58 17.46 -9.12
C GLU A 45 -4.91 17.30 -9.84
N GLY A 46 -5.89 18.13 -9.48
CA GLY A 46 -7.21 18.07 -10.09
C GLY A 46 -8.07 19.30 -9.88
N CYS A 47 -9.10 19.39 -10.70
CA CYS A 47 -9.93 20.57 -10.85
C CYS A 47 -11.29 20.42 -10.20
N GLY A 48 -11.49 21.10 -9.08
CA GLY A 48 -12.61 20.93 -8.15
C GLY A 48 -12.59 19.57 -7.44
N SER A 49 -11.92 18.57 -8.01
CA SER A 49 -11.75 17.25 -7.45
C SER A 49 -10.63 16.45 -8.12
N VAL A 50 -10.14 15.43 -7.41
CA VAL A 50 -9.17 14.43 -7.85
C VAL A 50 -9.78 13.05 -7.69
N VAL A 51 -9.64 12.18 -8.68
CA VAL A 51 -9.94 10.74 -8.54
C VAL A 51 -8.68 10.05 -8.08
N LEU A 52 -8.75 9.35 -6.95
CA LEU A 52 -7.61 8.63 -6.39
C LEU A 52 -7.23 7.46 -7.32
N PRO A 53 -5.99 7.39 -7.82
CA PRO A 53 -5.59 6.30 -8.70
C PRO A 53 -5.53 4.97 -7.95
N PRO A 54 -5.52 3.83 -8.66
CA PRO A 54 -5.18 2.54 -8.10
C PRO A 54 -3.84 2.60 -7.34
N ILE A 55 -3.77 1.95 -6.18
CA ILE A 55 -2.50 1.74 -5.47
C ILE A 55 -1.78 0.58 -6.17
N THR A 56 -0.63 0.87 -6.77
CA THR A 56 0.20 -0.11 -7.47
C THR A 56 1.46 -0.43 -6.68
N GLY A 57 2.12 -1.52 -7.06
CA GLY A 57 3.34 -1.98 -6.40
C GLY A 57 3.44 -3.50 -6.33
N MET A 58 4.30 -4.00 -5.45
CA MET A 58 4.48 -5.42 -5.20
C MET A 58 3.78 -5.83 -3.91
N ASN A 59 3.14 -7.01 -3.94
CA ASN A 59 2.47 -7.59 -2.77
C ASN A 59 1.44 -6.65 -2.10
N ILE A 60 0.80 -5.77 -2.87
CA ILE A 60 -0.24 -4.86 -2.36
C ILE A 60 -1.49 -5.66 -1.97
N PRO A 61 -1.92 -5.61 -0.71
CA PRO A 61 -3.12 -6.29 -0.27
C PRO A 61 -4.37 -5.54 -0.77
N GLY A 62 -5.49 -6.26 -0.95
CA GLY A 62 -6.70 -5.70 -1.56
C GLY A 62 -7.44 -4.66 -0.70
N ASP A 63 -7.04 -4.51 0.56
CA ASP A 63 -7.54 -3.53 1.53
C ASP A 63 -6.63 -2.29 1.66
N ALA A 64 -5.57 -2.19 0.87
CA ALA A 64 -4.76 -0.98 0.79
C ALA A 64 -5.62 0.23 0.38
N ALA A 65 -5.41 1.35 1.06
CA ALA A 65 -6.23 2.56 0.90
C ALA A 65 -5.41 3.84 1.15
N TYR A 66 -6.01 4.98 0.83
CA TYR A 66 -5.48 6.31 1.14
C TYR A 66 -6.03 6.76 2.49
N TYR A 67 -5.18 7.30 3.35
CA TYR A 67 -5.54 7.69 4.71
C TYR A 67 -5.22 9.15 4.96
N THR A 68 -6.00 9.83 5.82
CA THR A 68 -5.75 11.24 6.18
C THR A 68 -4.70 11.40 7.27
N GLN A 69 -4.24 10.31 7.89
CA GLN A 69 -3.18 10.32 8.89
C GLN A 69 -2.20 9.15 8.65
N PRO A 70 -0.94 9.29 9.13
CA PRO A 70 0.05 8.22 9.04
C PRO A 70 -0.38 6.93 9.74
N ASN A 71 0.25 5.82 9.37
CA ASN A 71 0.04 4.47 9.88
C ASN A 71 -1.40 3.96 9.68
N GLY A 72 -2.04 4.31 8.56
CA GLY A 72 -3.42 3.90 8.28
C GLY A 72 -4.46 4.55 9.20
N GLY A 73 -4.16 5.71 9.77
CA GLY A 73 -5.03 6.43 10.70
C GLY A 73 -6.05 7.35 10.02
N GLY A 74 -6.97 7.89 10.81
CA GLY A 74 -7.94 8.87 10.33
C GLY A 74 -9.01 8.28 9.41
N THR A 75 -9.31 8.99 8.32
CA THR A 75 -10.34 8.60 7.35
C THR A 75 -9.70 7.85 6.18
N ALA A 76 -10.26 6.69 5.84
CA ALA A 76 -9.84 5.90 4.69
C ALA A 76 -10.63 6.28 3.42
N TYR A 77 -9.92 6.40 2.30
CA TYR A 77 -10.45 6.57 0.96
C TYR A 77 -9.97 5.44 0.06
N LEU A 78 -10.91 4.79 -0.62
CA LEU A 78 -10.60 3.69 -1.52
C LEU A 78 -10.12 4.22 -2.89
N PRO A 79 -9.26 3.47 -3.59
CA PRO A 79 -8.91 3.78 -4.97
C PRO A 79 -10.17 3.93 -5.84
N GLY A 80 -10.15 4.89 -6.76
CA GLY A 80 -11.28 5.27 -7.61
C GLY A 80 -12.30 6.21 -6.95
N GLN A 81 -12.16 6.52 -5.65
CA GLN A 81 -12.96 7.56 -5.02
C GLN A 81 -12.50 8.96 -5.44
N THR A 82 -13.43 9.90 -5.40
CA THR A 82 -13.19 11.31 -5.71
C THR A 82 -13.05 12.11 -4.42
N VAL A 83 -11.97 12.88 -4.30
CA VAL A 83 -11.72 13.82 -3.21
C VAL A 83 -11.74 15.25 -3.73
N ASN A 84 -12.26 16.18 -2.93
CA ASN A 84 -12.46 17.59 -3.28
C ASN A 84 -11.79 18.54 -2.28
N PHE A 85 -10.72 18.07 -1.63
CA PHE A 85 -9.92 18.85 -0.70
C PHE A 85 -8.44 18.68 -1.04
N SER A 86 -7.66 19.71 -0.72
CA SER A 86 -6.20 19.64 -0.80
C SER A 86 -5.62 19.21 0.54
N GLY A 87 -4.57 18.41 0.50
CA GLY A 87 -3.88 17.92 1.70
C GLY A 87 -3.02 16.70 1.41
N THR A 88 -2.27 16.27 2.41
CA THR A 88 -1.47 15.05 2.34
C THR A 88 -2.34 13.84 2.65
N LEU A 89 -2.28 12.84 1.77
CA LEU A 89 -2.82 11.50 2.03
C LEU A 89 -1.67 10.50 2.14
N TYR A 90 -1.90 9.44 2.88
CA TYR A 90 -0.95 8.36 3.12
C TYR A 90 -1.50 7.09 2.49
N LEU A 91 -0.86 6.60 1.44
CA LEU A 91 -1.15 5.27 0.89
C LEU A 91 -0.57 4.28 1.88
N PHE A 92 -1.42 3.46 2.48
CA PHE A 92 -1.01 2.51 3.50
C PHE A 92 -1.42 1.10 3.09
N ALA A 93 -0.46 0.18 3.19
CA ALA A 93 -0.66 -1.24 2.95
C ALA A 93 -0.13 -2.03 4.16
N ASP A 94 -0.95 -2.91 4.72
CA ASP A 94 -0.57 -3.87 5.75
C ASP A 94 -0.83 -5.29 5.26
N ASN A 95 0.23 -6.08 5.17
CA ASN A 95 0.11 -7.50 4.90
C ASN A 95 0.59 -8.30 6.11
N GLY A 96 -0.30 -8.43 7.09
CA GLY A 96 -0.10 -9.27 8.27
C GLY A 96 1.09 -8.84 9.13
N GLY A 97 1.21 -7.54 9.39
CA GLY A 97 2.22 -6.91 10.22
C GLY A 97 3.42 -6.36 9.45
N CYS A 98 3.55 -6.67 8.16
CA CYS A 98 4.49 -6.01 7.27
C CYS A 98 3.78 -4.82 6.63
N VAL A 99 4.20 -3.62 7.01
CA VAL A 99 3.59 -2.37 6.53
C VAL A 99 4.50 -1.65 5.54
N ASP A 100 3.89 -0.97 4.59
CA ASP A 100 4.54 0.04 3.76
C ASP A 100 3.62 1.25 3.62
N GLU A 101 4.23 2.44 3.56
CA GLU A 101 3.51 3.71 3.52
C GLU A 101 4.21 4.72 2.61
N VAL A 102 3.43 5.36 1.74
CA VAL A 102 3.88 6.45 0.88
C VAL A 102 2.95 7.65 1.07
N SER A 103 3.51 8.83 1.32
CA SER A 103 2.74 10.07 1.40
C SER A 103 2.64 10.73 0.04
N VAL A 104 1.44 11.17 -0.34
CA VAL A 104 1.17 11.91 -1.56
C VAL A 104 0.52 13.25 -1.25
N MET A 105 0.91 14.30 -1.96
CA MET A 105 0.19 15.57 -1.90
C MET A 105 -0.97 15.56 -2.88
N VAL A 106 -2.18 15.85 -2.38
CA VAL A 106 -3.36 16.10 -3.21
C VAL A 106 -3.58 17.59 -3.27
N ASN A 107 -3.58 18.14 -4.48
CA ASN A 107 -3.88 19.53 -4.77
C ASN A 107 -5.17 19.60 -5.58
N VAL A 108 -6.25 19.99 -4.92
CA VAL A 108 -7.52 20.32 -5.56
C VAL A 108 -7.56 21.82 -5.78
N ASP A 109 -7.50 22.24 -7.04
CA ASP A 109 -7.71 23.63 -7.41
C ASP A 109 -9.21 23.91 -7.53
N SER A 110 -9.67 24.96 -6.86
CA SER A 110 -11.07 25.39 -6.87
C SER A 110 -11.47 26.18 -8.12
N GLY A 111 -10.53 26.51 -9.02
CA GLY A 111 -10.85 27.19 -10.28
C GLY A 111 -11.28 28.65 -10.10
N PHE A 112 -11.07 29.24 -8.92
CA PHE A 112 -11.46 30.62 -8.59
C PHE A 112 -10.35 31.28 -7.78
N ASP A 113 -9.20 31.49 -8.41
CA ASP A 113 -8.20 32.43 -7.91
C ASP A 113 -8.40 33.81 -8.59
N PRO A 114 -8.94 34.83 -7.89
CA PRO A 114 -9.17 36.16 -8.46
C PRO A 114 -7.88 36.93 -8.78
N ALA A 115 -6.68 36.33 -8.64
CA ALA A 115 -5.40 37.02 -8.70
C ALA A 115 -4.42 36.57 -9.80
N TRP A 116 -4.70 35.62 -10.72
CA TRP A 116 -3.58 35.04 -11.46
C TRP A 116 -3.78 34.41 -12.87
N THR A 117 -2.63 34.17 -13.56
CA THR A 117 -2.46 33.60 -14.91
C THR A 117 -1.81 32.21 -14.82
N ALA A 118 -2.44 31.19 -15.38
CA ALA A 118 -2.11 29.78 -15.14
C ALA A 118 -0.79 29.25 -15.75
N PRO A 119 0.08 28.60 -14.97
CA PRO A 119 0.99 27.53 -15.38
C PRO A 119 0.26 26.19 -15.46
N ALA A 120 0.93 25.16 -16.00
CA ALA A 120 0.36 23.83 -16.19
C ALA A 120 -0.13 23.22 -14.85
N GLY A 121 -1.38 22.76 -14.81
CA GLY A 121 -2.02 22.13 -13.64
C GLY A 121 -3.35 22.79 -13.20
N LEU A 122 -3.64 24.02 -13.64
CA LEU A 122 -4.86 24.75 -13.22
C LEU A 122 -6.08 24.48 -14.12
N CYS A 123 -7.25 24.80 -13.60
CA CYS A 123 -8.55 24.56 -14.21
C CYS A 123 -8.88 25.58 -15.29
N SER A 124 -9.76 25.18 -16.23
CA SER A 124 -10.12 26.01 -17.39
C SER A 124 -10.80 27.35 -17.05
N ASN A 125 -11.01 27.63 -15.76
CA ASN A 125 -11.67 28.82 -15.26
C ASN A 125 -10.80 29.61 -14.27
N ASP A 126 -9.51 29.28 -14.10
CA ASP A 126 -8.53 30.05 -13.33
C ASP A 126 -8.07 31.31 -14.08
N GLY A 127 -9.06 32.08 -14.52
CA GLY A 127 -8.93 33.46 -14.94
C GLY A 127 -9.92 34.32 -14.15
N PRO A 128 -9.65 35.63 -14.02
CA PRO A 128 -10.37 36.53 -13.10
C PRO A 128 -11.88 36.62 -13.33
#